data_AF-A0A7J2R7K9-F1
#
_entry.id   AF-A0A7J2R7K9-F1
#
_cell.length_a   1.000
_cell.length_b   1.000
_cell.length_c   1.000
_cell.angle_alpha   90.00
_cell.angle_beta   90.00
_cell.angle_gamma   90.00
#
_symmetry.space_group_name_H-M   'P 1'
#
loop_
_entity.id
_entity.type
_entity.pdbx_description
1 polymer ?
#
loop_
_entity_poly.entity_id
_entity_poly.type
_entity_poly.pdbx_seq_one_letter_code
_entity_poly.pdbx_strand_id
1 'polypeptide(L)'
;MPLPDKEDLGCYAFIITTIVLIILATTYFQYVIRFVLLIFFYWYIAIPIIIISYSSIDFFSRRVRIKKAYNTINSVEIQESFKKSSGENPLKNGKLTKAYKNWLIQKIVHPKYKIKIRTRASPKDIKGLIILIILLIVMILVFLMFYAAIFPDYRLAY
;
A
#
# COMPACT_ATOMS: atom_id res chain seq x y z
N MET A 1 59.21 -26.12 32.63
CA MET A 1 57.82 -26.59 32.42
C MET A 1 57.87 -27.64 31.32
N PRO A 2 57.32 -28.85 31.54
CA PRO A 2 57.21 -29.84 30.49
C PRO A 2 56.31 -29.30 29.37
N LEU A 3 56.67 -29.59 28.11
CA LEU A 3 55.85 -29.25 26.95
C LEU A 3 54.56 -30.09 26.99
N PRO A 4 53.39 -29.52 26.65
CA PRO A 4 52.13 -30.25 26.65
C PRO A 4 52.19 -31.42 25.67
N ASP A 5 51.61 -32.56 26.05
CA ASP A 5 51.56 -33.74 25.20
C ASP A 5 50.71 -33.47 23.95
N LYS A 6 50.93 -34.24 22.87
CA LYS A 6 50.22 -34.04 21.59
C LYS A 6 48.69 -34.08 21.73
N GLU A 7 48.19 -34.84 22.70
CA GLU A 7 46.76 -34.94 23.03
C GLU A 7 46.23 -33.65 23.68
N ASP A 8 47.02 -33.05 24.58
CA ASP A 8 46.71 -31.75 25.18
C ASP A 8 46.68 -30.65 24.11
N LEU A 9 47.65 -30.66 23.18
CA LEU A 9 47.71 -29.71 22.08
C LEU A 9 46.49 -29.82 21.16
N GLY A 10 46.01 -31.04 20.89
CA GLY A 10 44.77 -31.30 20.14
C GLY A 10 43.53 -30.79 20.87
N CYS A 11 43.47 -30.99 22.19
CA CYS A 11 42.39 -30.50 23.03
C CYS A 11 42.34 -28.95 23.05
N TYR A 12 43.49 -28.28 23.21
CA TYR A 12 43.58 -26.82 23.13
C TYR A 12 43.18 -26.30 21.75
N ALA A 13 43.62 -26.94 20.67
CA ALA A 13 43.24 -26.56 19.30
C ALA A 13 41.73 -26.69 19.06
N PHE A 14 41.10 -27.74 19.59
CA PHE A 14 39.65 -27.94 19.50
C PHE A 14 38.87 -26.86 20.27
N ILE A 15 39.31 -26.53 21.49
CA ILE A 15 38.71 -25.47 22.31
C ILE A 15 38.81 -24.11 21.58
N ILE A 16 40.00 -23.76 21.07
CA ILE A 16 40.21 -22.51 20.34
C ILE A 16 39.32 -22.45 19.09
N THR A 17 39.26 -23.54 18.32
CA THR A 17 38.43 -23.61 17.11
C THR A 17 36.94 -23.43 17.44
N THR A 18 36.48 -24.06 18.52
CA THR A 18 35.09 -23.94 18.99
C THR A 18 34.77 -22.49 19.41
N ILE A 19 35.68 -21.84 20.14
CA ILE A 19 35.53 -20.44 20.54
C ILE A 19 35.46 -19.53 19.31
N VAL A 20 36.34 -19.72 18.33
CA VAL A 20 36.34 -18.96 17.07
C VAL A 20 35.03 -19.14 16.31
N LEU A 21 34.51 -20.37 16.23
CA LEU A 21 33.22 -20.65 15.60
C LEU A 21 32.05 -19.98 16.32
N ILE A 22 32.04 -19.96 17.66
CA ILE A 22 31.01 -19.26 18.45
C ILE A 22 31.09 -17.74 18.23
N ILE A 23 32.29 -17.17 18.17
CA ILE A 23 32.48 -15.73 17.88
C ILE A 23 32.00 -15.40 16.47
N LEU A 24 32.35 -16.20 15.47
CA LEU A 24 31.87 -16.03 14.10
C LEU A 24 30.34 -16.12 14.05
N ALA A 25 29.74 -17.14 14.68
CA ALA A 25 28.30 -17.30 14.71
C ALA A 25 27.59 -16.10 15.33
N THR A 26 28.06 -15.62 16.49
CA THR A 26 27.48 -14.45 17.17
C THR A 26 27.67 -13.15 16.38
N THR A 27 28.82 -12.97 15.73
CA THR A 27 29.11 -11.79 14.91
C THR A 27 28.25 -11.74 13.64
N TYR A 28 28.07 -12.88 12.96
CA TYR A 28 27.31 -12.94 11.71
C TYR A 28 25.79 -13.07 11.92
N PHE A 29 25.33 -13.54 13.08
CA PHE A 29 23.91 -13.70 13.40
C PHE A 29 23.09 -12.43 13.21
N GLN A 30 23.63 -11.27 13.58
CA GLN A 30 22.97 -9.98 13.38
C GLN A 30 22.74 -9.67 11.90
N TYR A 31 23.70 -9.99 11.02
CA TYR A 31 23.58 -9.76 9.57
C TYR A 31 22.53 -10.70 8.96
N VAL A 32 22.51 -11.97 9.38
CA VAL A 32 21.50 -12.94 8.92
C VAL A 32 20.10 -12.48 9.30
N ILE A 33 19.89 -12.06 10.55
CA ILE A 33 18.60 -11.54 11.00
C ILE A 33 18.20 -10.27 10.22
N ARG A 34 19.12 -9.32 10.03
CA ARG A 34 18.85 -8.10 9.23
C ARG A 34 18.44 -8.45 7.81
N PHE A 35 19.10 -9.41 7.19
CA PHE A 35 18.78 -9.88 5.85
C PHE A 35 17.39 -10.51 5.78
N VAL A 36 17.03 -11.37 6.73
CA VAL A 36 15.68 -11.97 6.80
C VAL A 36 14.61 -10.90 7.01
N LEU A 37 14.85 -9.93 7.89
CA LEU A 37 13.92 -8.81 8.12
C LEU A 37 13.79 -7.90 6.90
N LEU A 38 14.87 -7.69 6.14
CA LEU A 38 14.84 -6.94 4.89
C LEU A 38 13.99 -7.65 3.83
N ILE A 39 14.16 -8.96 3.67
CA ILE A 39 13.33 -9.79 2.77
C ILE A 39 11.87 -9.69 3.19
N PHE A 40 11.59 -9.82 4.49
CA PHE A 40 10.23 -9.70 5.01
C PHE A 40 9.63 -8.33 4.70
N PHE A 41 10.36 -7.24 4.99
CA PHE A 41 9.91 -5.89 4.70
C PHE A 41 9.61 -5.69 3.21
N TYR A 42 10.49 -6.19 2.33
CA TYR A 42 10.29 -6.07 0.89
C TYR A 42 9.02 -6.77 0.41
N TRP A 43 8.85 -8.04 0.80
CA TRP A 43 7.72 -8.86 0.32
C TRP A 43 6.39 -8.49 0.93
N TYR A 44 6.36 -8.18 2.23
CA TYR A 44 5.11 -8.03 2.97
C TYR A 44 4.72 -6.58 3.23
N ILE A 45 5.63 -5.62 3.04
CA ILE A 45 5.35 -4.20 3.24
C ILE A 45 5.53 -3.43 1.92
N ALA A 46 6.72 -3.47 1.31
CA ALA A 46 7.01 -2.63 0.15
C ALA A 46 6.16 -2.98 -1.09
N ILE A 47 6.09 -4.27 -1.48
CA ILE A 47 5.31 -4.71 -2.65
C ILE A 47 3.81 -4.38 -2.47
N PRO A 48 3.15 -4.72 -1.34
CA PRO A 48 1.76 -4.34 -1.11
C PRO A 48 1.51 -2.83 -1.15
N ILE A 49 2.41 -2.01 -0.56
CA ILE A 49 2.29 -0.54 -0.62
C ILE A 49 2.27 -0.05 -2.07
N ILE A 50 3.15 -0.58 -2.92
CA ILE A 50 3.23 -0.20 -4.33
C ILE A 50 1.92 -0.55 -5.05
N ILE A 51 1.41 -1.77 -4.85
CA ILE A 51 0.15 -2.23 -5.47
C ILE A 51 -1.03 -1.35 -5.04
N ILE A 52 -1.16 -1.06 -3.74
CA ILE A 52 -2.21 -0.19 -3.22
C ILE A 52 -2.09 1.21 -3.82
N SER A 53 -0.87 1.76 -3.85
CA SER A 53 -0.61 3.11 -4.39
C SER A 53 -1.02 3.22 -5.86
N TYR A 54 -0.68 2.24 -6.70
CA TYR A 54 -1.12 2.20 -8.10
C TYR A 54 -2.65 2.16 -8.22
N SER A 55 -3.31 1.34 -7.41
CA SER A 55 -4.77 1.23 -7.39
C SER A 55 -5.43 2.54 -6.97
N SER A 56 -4.89 3.19 -5.93
CA SER A 56 -5.36 4.50 -5.45
C SER A 56 -5.18 5.61 -6.48
N ILE A 57 -4.06 5.63 -7.21
CA ILE A 57 -3.80 6.60 -8.28
C ILE A 57 -4.79 6.42 -9.43
N ASP A 58 -5.05 5.17 -9.86
CA ASP A 58 -6.03 4.91 -10.91
C ASP A 58 -7.44 5.33 -10.46
N PHE A 59 -7.82 5.05 -9.21
CA PHE A 59 -9.10 5.49 -8.65
C PHE A 59 -9.23 7.03 -8.65
N PHE A 60 -8.19 7.74 -8.22
CA PHE A 60 -8.21 9.21 -8.20
C PHE A 60 -8.25 9.80 -9.61
N SER A 61 -7.46 9.25 -10.54
CA SER A 61 -7.46 9.62 -11.96
C SER A 61 -8.85 9.46 -12.61
N ARG A 62 -9.56 8.37 -12.28
CA ARG A 62 -10.94 8.15 -12.76
C ARG A 62 -11.91 9.18 -12.21
N ARG A 63 -11.82 9.49 -10.90
CA ARG A 63 -12.69 10.48 -10.27
C ARG A 63 -12.52 11.86 -10.92
N VAL A 64 -11.28 12.23 -11.23
CA VAL A 64 -10.96 13.48 -11.95
C VAL A 64 -11.51 13.44 -13.38
N ARG A 65 -11.30 12.35 -14.13
CA ARG A 65 -11.83 12.19 -15.50
C ARG A 65 -13.36 12.27 -15.55
N ILE A 66 -14.05 11.62 -14.61
CA ILE A 66 -15.51 11.68 -14.49
C ILE A 66 -15.97 13.11 -14.20
N LYS A 67 -15.31 13.81 -13.27
CA LYS A 67 -15.64 15.22 -12.96
C LYS A 67 -15.45 16.12 -14.19
N LYS A 68 -14.36 15.91 -14.94
CA LYS A 68 -14.08 16.65 -16.18
C LYS A 68 -15.15 16.37 -17.24
N ALA A 69 -15.53 15.12 -17.44
CA ALA A 69 -16.58 14.74 -18.39
C ALA A 69 -17.94 15.39 -18.07
N TYR A 70 -18.35 15.39 -16.80
CA TYR A 70 -19.57 16.10 -16.39
C TYR A 70 -19.49 17.59 -16.68
N ASN A 71 -18.35 18.23 -16.38
CA ASN A 71 -18.19 19.67 -16.65
C ASN A 71 -18.19 19.99 -18.15
N THR A 72 -17.61 19.14 -19.00
CA THR A 72 -17.63 19.34 -20.46
C THR A 72 -19.03 19.24 -21.05
N ILE A 73 -19.87 18.37 -20.49
CA ILE A 73 -21.24 18.12 -20.99
C ILE A 73 -22.24 19.10 -20.34
N ASN A 74 -21.85 19.76 -19.25
CA ASN A 74 -22.68 20.70 -18.53
C ASN A 74 -22.76 22.05 -19.27
N SER A 75 -23.64 22.15 -20.26
CA SER A 75 -24.02 23.40 -20.91
C SER A 75 -25.34 23.96 -20.35
N VAL A 76 -25.56 25.27 -20.52
CA VAL A 76 -26.80 25.95 -20.10
C VAL A 76 -28.02 25.31 -20.80
N GLU A 77 -27.90 25.00 -22.10
CA GLU A 77 -28.93 24.32 -22.88
C GLU A 77 -29.28 22.94 -22.29
N ILE A 78 -28.28 22.18 -21.85
CA ILE A 78 -28.51 20.85 -21.28
C ILE A 78 -29.13 20.97 -19.88
N GLN A 79 -28.74 21.96 -19.08
CA GLN A 79 -29.36 22.27 -17.80
C GLN A 79 -30.83 22.64 -17.95
N GLU A 80 -31.17 23.49 -18.91
CA GLU A 80 -32.55 23.86 -19.21
C GLU A 80 -33.37 22.67 -19.70
N SER A 81 -32.78 21.81 -20.57
CA SER A 81 -33.45 20.60 -21.03
C SER A 81 -33.79 19.65 -19.87
N PHE A 82 -32.90 19.53 -18.88
CA PHE A 82 -33.16 18.76 -17.67
C PHE A 82 -34.30 19.38 -16.86
N LYS A 83 -34.23 20.69 -16.60
CA LYS A 83 -35.26 21.41 -15.84
C LYS A 83 -36.64 21.31 -16.48
N LYS A 84 -36.71 21.37 -17.82
CA LYS A 84 -37.95 21.15 -18.58
C LYS A 84 -38.46 19.71 -18.47
N SER A 85 -37.56 18.72 -18.46
CA SER A 85 -37.94 17.30 -18.44
C SER A 85 -38.28 16.76 -17.05
N SER A 86 -37.63 17.23 -16.00
CA SER A 86 -37.76 16.67 -14.65
C SER A 86 -38.39 17.63 -13.63
N GLY A 87 -38.50 18.92 -13.95
CA GLY A 87 -38.96 19.96 -13.02
C GLY A 87 -37.96 20.31 -11.90
N GLU A 88 -36.81 19.61 -11.81
CA GLU A 88 -35.83 19.85 -10.75
C GLU A 88 -34.72 20.80 -11.19
N ASN A 89 -34.13 21.51 -10.22
CA ASN A 89 -32.96 22.34 -10.51
C ASN A 89 -31.70 21.46 -10.71
N PRO A 90 -30.96 21.66 -11.82
CA PRO A 90 -29.75 20.89 -12.13
C PRO A 90 -28.57 21.19 -11.19
N LEU A 91 -28.59 22.37 -10.56
CA LEU A 91 -27.56 22.86 -9.65
C LEU A 91 -28.16 23.18 -8.27
N LYS A 92 -27.47 22.78 -7.22
CA LYS A 92 -27.74 23.18 -5.82
C LYS A 92 -26.42 23.68 -5.23
N ASN A 93 -26.39 24.95 -4.80
CA ASN A 93 -25.19 25.62 -4.27
C ASN A 93 -23.99 25.54 -5.23
N GLY A 94 -24.22 25.80 -6.53
CA GLY A 94 -23.17 25.73 -7.56
C GLY A 94 -22.64 24.31 -7.87
N LYS A 95 -23.22 23.26 -7.26
CA LYS A 95 -22.84 21.86 -7.50
C LYS A 95 -23.95 21.10 -8.21
N LEU A 96 -23.56 20.22 -9.13
CA LEU A 96 -24.47 19.30 -9.85
C LEU A 96 -25.23 18.41 -8.86
N THR A 97 -26.56 18.39 -8.95
CA THR A 97 -27.43 17.52 -8.12
C THR A 97 -27.27 16.05 -8.49
N LYS A 98 -27.63 15.14 -7.58
CA LYS A 98 -27.56 13.68 -7.81
C LYS A 98 -28.50 13.27 -8.95
N ALA A 99 -29.71 13.83 -8.98
CA ALA A 99 -30.69 13.61 -10.04
C ALA A 99 -30.14 14.04 -11.40
N TYR A 100 -29.55 15.23 -11.50
CA TYR A 100 -28.96 15.72 -12.73
C TYR A 100 -27.76 14.89 -13.21
N LYS A 101 -26.88 14.44 -12.30
CA LYS A 101 -25.77 13.53 -12.65
C LYS A 101 -26.28 12.19 -13.21
N ASN A 102 -27.29 11.61 -12.59
CA ASN A 102 -27.87 10.34 -13.05
C ASN A 102 -28.54 10.48 -14.42
N TRP A 103 -29.27 11.59 -14.61
CA TRP A 103 -29.88 11.91 -15.90
C TRP A 103 -28.84 12.15 -17.00
N LEU A 104 -27.76 12.87 -16.69
CA LEU A 104 -26.62 13.03 -17.60
C LEU A 104 -26.01 11.69 -17.99
N ILE A 105 -25.79 10.77 -17.04
CA ILE A 105 -25.28 9.42 -17.34
C ILE A 105 -26.18 8.72 -18.37
N GLN A 106 -27.51 8.77 -18.19
CA GLN A 106 -28.46 8.15 -19.11
C GLN A 106 -28.41 8.79 -20.50
N LYS A 107 -28.30 10.12 -20.59
CA LYS A 107 -28.19 10.84 -21.87
C LYS A 107 -26.86 10.56 -22.59
N ILE A 108 -25.78 10.31 -21.85
CA ILE A 108 -24.42 10.00 -22.33
C ILE A 108 -24.30 8.57 -22.90
N VAL A 109 -25.26 7.68 -22.63
CA VAL A 109 -25.30 6.34 -23.26
C VAL A 109 -25.50 6.44 -24.79
N HIS A 110 -25.90 7.60 -25.31
CA HIS A 110 -25.83 7.88 -26.75
C HIS A 110 -24.38 7.82 -27.28
N PRO A 111 -24.16 7.23 -28.48
CA PRO A 111 -22.85 6.77 -28.95
C PRO A 111 -21.78 7.86 -29.09
N LYS A 112 -22.16 9.15 -29.11
CA LYS A 112 -21.24 10.29 -29.28
C LYS A 112 -20.31 10.52 -28.08
N TYR A 113 -20.65 10.02 -26.89
CA TYR A 113 -19.88 10.26 -25.65
C TYR A 113 -19.64 8.98 -24.85
N LYS A 114 -19.38 7.86 -25.53
CA LYS A 114 -19.09 6.57 -24.89
C LYS A 114 -17.79 6.67 -24.09
N ILE A 115 -17.88 7.07 -22.82
CA ILE A 115 -16.79 6.97 -21.86
C ILE A 115 -16.48 5.47 -21.80
N LYS A 116 -15.31 5.06 -22.30
CA LYS A 116 -14.80 3.70 -22.11
C LYS A 116 -14.63 3.51 -20.61
N ILE A 117 -15.68 3.02 -19.94
CA ILE A 117 -15.63 2.56 -18.55
C ILE A 117 -14.86 1.25 -18.58
N ARG A 118 -13.54 1.32 -18.74
CA ARG A 118 -12.68 0.15 -18.59
C ARG A 118 -12.50 -0.06 -17.09
N THR A 119 -13.05 -1.20 -16.66
CA THR A 119 -13.13 -1.75 -15.30
C THR A 119 -13.96 -0.92 -14.31
N ARG A 120 -14.98 -1.53 -13.72
CA ARG A 120 -15.82 -0.93 -12.68
C ARG A 120 -15.27 -1.47 -11.36
N ALA A 121 -14.52 -0.67 -10.61
CA ALA A 121 -14.23 -1.04 -9.22
C ALA A 121 -15.56 -1.04 -8.47
N SER A 122 -15.99 -2.19 -8.01
CA SER A 122 -17.21 -2.38 -7.23
C SER A 122 -17.08 -1.64 -5.89
N PRO A 123 -18.18 -1.14 -5.30
CA PRO A 123 -18.16 -0.63 -3.92
C PRO A 123 -17.59 -1.65 -2.92
N LYS A 124 -17.67 -2.95 -3.25
CA LYS A 124 -17.03 -4.04 -2.50
C LYS A 124 -15.50 -3.97 -2.55
N ASP A 125 -14.93 -3.56 -3.68
CA ASP A 125 -13.48 -3.44 -3.87
C ASP A 125 -12.89 -2.29 -3.04
N ILE A 126 -13.67 -1.21 -2.85
CA ILE A 126 -13.28 -0.08 -2.01
C ILE A 126 -13.21 -0.49 -0.53
N LYS A 127 -14.20 -1.27 -0.04
CA LYS A 127 -14.17 -1.81 1.32
C LYS A 127 -12.99 -2.77 1.52
N GLY A 128 -12.75 -3.65 0.55
CA GLY A 128 -11.60 -4.55 0.57
C GLY A 128 -10.27 -3.81 0.61
N LEU A 129 -10.13 -2.73 -0.18
CA LEU A 129 -8.92 -1.90 -0.20
C LEU A 129 -8.68 -1.19 1.15
N ILE A 130 -9.74 -0.70 1.81
CA ILE A 130 -9.63 -0.09 3.15
C ILE A 130 -9.17 -1.12 4.18
N ILE A 131 -9.77 -2.32 4.18
CA ILE A 131 -9.37 -3.41 5.09
C ILE A 131 -7.90 -3.78 4.87
N LEU A 132 -7.47 -3.86 3.60
CA LEU A 132 -6.10 -4.23 3.24
C LEU A 132 -5.08 -3.16 3.68
N ILE A 133 -5.43 -1.87 3.61
CA ILE A 133 -4.62 -0.78 4.15
C ILE A 133 -4.48 -0.89 5.67
N ILE A 134 -5.58 -1.15 6.39
CA ILE A 134 -5.55 -1.28 7.86
C ILE A 134 -4.64 -2.45 8.26
N LEU A 135 -4.78 -3.59 7.59
CA LEU A 135 -3.99 -4.79 7.84
C LEU A 135 -2.50 -4.54 7.59
N LEU A 136 -2.17 -3.79 6.53
CA LEU A 136 -0.81 -3.36 6.23
C LEU A 136 -0.23 -2.45 7.33
N ILE A 137 -1.00 -1.48 7.83
CA ILE A 137 -0.55 -0.59 8.92
C ILE A 137 -0.22 -1.41 10.16
N VAL A 138 -1.08 -2.37 10.53
CA VAL A 138 -0.84 -3.27 11.67
C VAL A 138 0.44 -4.08 11.45
N MET A 139 0.64 -4.65 10.27
CA MET A 139 1.86 -5.39 9.92
C MET A 139 3.12 -4.54 10.07
N ILE A 140 3.09 -3.28 9.62
CA ILE A 140 4.22 -2.34 9.75
C ILE A 140 4.51 -2.06 11.23
N LEU A 141 3.49 -1.79 12.04
CA LEU A 141 3.66 -1.52 13.48
C LEU A 141 4.24 -2.73 14.21
N VAL A 142 3.73 -3.93 13.93
CA VAL A 142 4.26 -5.18 14.49
C VAL A 142 5.71 -5.38 14.09
N PHE A 143 6.04 -5.20 12.80
CA PHE A 143 7.41 -5.29 12.32
C PHE A 143 8.34 -4.31 13.03
N LEU A 144 7.94 -3.05 13.19
CA LEU A 144 8.71 -2.03 13.90
C LEU A 144 8.95 -2.40 15.38
N MET A 145 7.93 -2.95 16.07
CA MET A 145 8.08 -3.41 17.46
C MET A 145 9.09 -4.56 17.57
N PHE A 146 8.99 -5.57 16.70
CA PHE A 146 9.95 -6.68 16.67
C PHE A 146 11.36 -6.20 16.31
N TYR A 147 11.48 -5.32 15.32
CA TYR A 147 12.75 -4.75 14.91
C TYR A 147 13.42 -3.99 16.07
N ALA A 148 12.68 -3.14 16.78
CA ALA A 148 13.18 -2.38 17.93
C ALA A 148 13.45 -3.24 19.18
N ALA A 149 12.83 -4.42 19.29
CA ALA A 149 13.13 -5.39 20.34
C ALA A 149 14.44 -6.13 20.06
N ILE A 150 14.72 -6.46 18.79
CA ILE A 150 15.93 -7.18 18.37
C ILE A 150 17.13 -6.26 18.27
N PHE A 151 16.95 -5.01 17.83
CA PHE A 151 18.01 -4.01 17.72
C PHE A 151 17.70 -2.79 18.62
N PRO A 152 18.00 -2.87 19.93
CA PRO A 152 17.66 -1.83 20.89
C PRO A 152 18.40 -0.50 20.61
N ASP A 153 19.53 -0.54 19.91
CA ASP A 153 20.31 0.65 19.51
C ASP A 153 19.53 1.60 18.58
N TYR A 154 18.45 1.12 17.94
CA TYR A 154 17.55 1.92 17.10
C TYR A 154 16.21 2.22 17.77
N ARG A 155 16.04 1.92 19.08
CA ARG A 155 14.95 2.53 19.83
C ARG A 155 15.16 4.04 19.75
N LEU A 156 14.21 4.74 19.12
CA LEU A 156 14.18 6.20 19.11
C LEU A 156 14.41 6.64 20.56
N ALA A 157 15.60 7.20 20.81
CA ALA A 157 15.98 7.70 22.11
C ALA A 157 14.88 8.67 22.55
N TYR A 158 14.33 8.40 23.73
CA TYR A 158 13.35 9.26 24.37
C TYR A 158 13.96 10.62 24.69
#